data_AF-A0A7S3W4U4-F1
#
_entry.id   AF-A0A7S3W4U4-F1
#
_cell.length_a   1.000
_cell.length_b   1.000
_cell.length_c   1.000
_cell.angle_alpha   90.00
_cell.angle_beta   90.00
_cell.angle_gamma   90.00
#
_symmetry.space_group_name_H-M   'P 1'
#
loop_
_entity.id
_entity.type
_entity.pdbx_description
1 polymer ?
#
loop_
_entity_poly.entity_id
_entity_poly.type
_entity_poly.pdbx_seq_one_letter_code
_entity_poly.pdbx_strand_id
1 'polypeptide(L)'
;ACKIVILVVATYGDGEPSDNAMKFHKFATDPRNKGALAGQRFTVMGLGDMNYSKFNNMGQTTDIGLDLIGSKRIYKRGVGDDSQDIEADFQKWKNGGLWDAL
;
A
#
# COMPACT_ATOMS: atom_id res chain seq x y z
N ALA A 1 18.57 5.27 -13.36
CA ALA A 1 17.18 4.80 -13.54
C ALA A 1 16.39 5.09 -12.26
N CYS A 2 15.20 5.70 -12.36
CA CYS A 2 14.32 5.92 -11.21
C CYS A 2 13.64 4.60 -10.84
N LYS A 3 13.97 4.05 -9.67
CA LYS A 3 13.47 2.74 -9.21
C LYS A 3 11.99 2.86 -8.83
N ILE A 4 11.21 1.83 -9.14
CA ILE A 4 9.80 1.73 -8.76
C ILE A 4 9.68 0.67 -7.67
N VAL A 5 8.91 0.97 -6.63
CA VAL A 5 8.59 0.05 -5.54
C VAL A 5 7.11 -0.28 -5.58
N ILE A 6 6.80 -1.57 -5.74
CA ILE A 6 5.43 -2.08 -5.64
C ILE A 6 5.30 -2.76 -4.27
N LEU A 7 4.30 -2.36 -3.50
CA LEU A 7 4.03 -2.94 -2.18
C LEU A 7 2.73 -3.71 -2.20
N VAL A 8 2.74 -4.93 -1.66
CA VAL A 8 1.54 -5.72 -1.38
C VAL A 8 1.51 -5.95 0.13
N VAL A 9 0.53 -5.37 0.82
CA VAL A 9 0.51 -5.31 2.29
C VAL A 9 -0.84 -5.76 2.83
N ALA A 10 -0.82 -6.62 3.85
CA ALA A 10 -2.02 -7.08 4.52
C ALA A 10 -2.29 -6.31 5.81
N THR A 11 -3.56 -6.20 6.15
CA THR A 11 -4.05 -5.62 7.41
C THR A 11 -4.45 -6.74 8.36
N TYR A 12 -3.97 -6.69 9.60
CA TYR A 12 -4.25 -7.68 10.64
C TYR A 12 -4.87 -7.04 11.88
N GLY A 13 -5.44 -7.87 12.75
CA GLY A 13 -5.93 -7.46 14.06
C GLY A 13 -6.89 -6.28 13.98
N ASP A 14 -6.63 -5.25 14.78
CA ASP A 14 -7.40 -4.00 14.79
C ASP A 14 -6.79 -2.96 13.83
N GLY A 15 -6.57 -3.34 12.57
CA GLY A 15 -6.00 -2.47 11.52
C GLY A 15 -4.47 -2.34 11.53
N GLU A 16 -3.78 -3.26 12.19
CA GLU A 16 -2.34 -3.27 12.37
C GLU A 16 -1.60 -3.83 11.14
N PRO A 17 -0.30 -3.51 10.97
CA PRO A 17 0.56 -4.19 10.00
C PRO A 17 0.77 -5.66 10.36
N SER A 18 1.14 -6.48 9.38
CA SER A 18 1.75 -7.80 9.64
C SER A 18 3.08 -7.67 10.39
N ASP A 19 3.46 -8.70 11.15
CA ASP A 19 4.68 -8.70 11.99
C ASP A 19 5.94 -8.32 11.22
N ASN A 20 6.10 -8.87 10.02
CA ASN A 20 7.24 -8.58 9.15
C ASN A 20 7.27 -7.12 8.63
N ALA A 21 6.14 -6.43 8.65
CA ALA A 21 5.97 -5.07 8.14
C ALA A 21 5.96 -4.00 9.25
N MET A 22 5.96 -4.36 10.54
CA MET A 22 5.86 -3.40 11.65
C MET A 22 6.90 -2.27 11.59
N LYS A 23 8.18 -2.61 11.35
CA LYS A 23 9.27 -1.62 11.25
C LYS A 23 9.09 -0.71 10.05
N PHE A 24 8.67 -1.29 8.92
CA PHE A 24 8.40 -0.54 7.70
C PHE A 24 7.21 0.42 7.89
N HIS A 25 6.12 -0.05 8.49
CA HIS A 25 4.94 0.77 8.76
C HIS A 25 5.31 2.01 9.59
N LYS A 26 6.07 1.82 10.69
CA LYS A 26 6.56 2.92 11.52
C LYS A 26 7.40 3.93 10.73
N PHE A 27 8.26 3.45 9.82
CA PHE A 27 9.05 4.33 8.96
C PHE A 27 8.15 5.10 7.97
N ALA A 28 7.24 4.41 7.30
CA ALA A 28 6.39 4.97 6.24
C ALA A 28 5.40 6.00 6.78
N THR A 29 4.95 5.88 8.03
CA THR A 29 3.95 6.78 8.63
C THR A 29 4.52 7.85 9.55
N ASP A 30 5.84 7.88 9.77
CA ASP A 30 6.48 8.89 10.62
C ASP A 30 6.74 10.20 9.85
N PRO A 31 6.08 11.31 10.19
CA PRO A 31 6.23 12.60 9.50
C PRO A 31 7.65 13.16 9.56
N ARG A 32 8.48 12.72 10.52
CA ARG A 32 9.88 13.13 10.64
C ARG A 32 10.73 12.61 9.48
N ASN A 33 10.27 11.59 8.76
CA ASN A 33 10.94 11.04 7.58
C ASN A 33 10.62 11.83 6.29
N LYS A 34 10.01 13.01 6.38
CA LYS A 34 9.69 13.83 5.20
C LYS A 34 10.93 14.07 4.32
N GLY A 35 10.83 13.68 3.05
CA GLY A 35 11.90 13.79 2.06
C GLY A 35 12.82 12.57 2.00
N ALA A 36 12.71 11.60 2.91
CA ALA A 36 13.54 10.40 2.92
C ALA A 36 13.40 9.55 1.65
N LEU A 37 12.25 9.63 0.98
CA LEU A 37 11.98 8.92 -0.27
C LEU A 37 11.87 9.84 -1.49
N ALA A 38 12.45 11.05 -1.42
CA ALA A 38 12.42 11.99 -2.54
C ALA A 38 12.97 11.35 -3.82
N GLY A 39 12.20 11.46 -4.90
CA GLY A 39 12.55 10.90 -6.21
C GLY A 39 12.26 9.41 -6.37
N GLN A 40 11.71 8.74 -5.36
CA GLN A 40 11.18 7.39 -5.48
C GLN A 40 9.76 7.39 -6.03
N ARG A 41 9.39 6.28 -6.67
CA ARG A 41 8.09 6.04 -7.26
C ARG A 41 7.47 4.79 -6.66
N PHE A 42 6.18 4.82 -6.35
CA PHE A 42 5.52 3.69 -5.68
C PHE A 42 4.07 3.46 -6.08
N THR A 43 3.58 2.26 -5.80
CA THR A 43 2.15 1.94 -5.72
C THR A 43 1.92 0.84 -4.69
N VAL A 44 0.69 0.74 -4.18
CA VAL A 44 0.32 -0.17 -3.09
C VAL A 44 -0.90 -0.99 -3.49
N MET A 45 -0.86 -2.29 -3.27
CA MET A 45 -2.02 -3.17 -3.19
C MET A 45 -2.24 -3.53 -1.73
N GLY A 46 -3.34 -3.05 -1.14
CA GLY A 46 -3.71 -3.42 0.22
C GLY A 46 -4.62 -4.63 0.22
N LEU A 47 -4.37 -5.55 1.15
CA LEU A 47 -5.19 -6.74 1.41
C LEU A 47 -5.91 -6.54 2.74
N GLY A 48 -7.22 -6.80 2.77
CA GLY A 48 -8.05 -6.73 3.97
C GLY A 48 -9.35 -7.49 3.77
N ASP A 49 -10.23 -7.40 4.76
CA ASP A 49 -11.55 -8.03 4.77
C ASP A 49 -12.56 -7.00 5.29
N MET A 50 -13.61 -6.72 4.52
CA MET A 50 -14.60 -5.68 4.87
C MET A 50 -15.45 -6.01 6.11
N ASN A 51 -15.44 -7.25 6.58
CA ASN A 51 -16.09 -7.66 7.83
C ASN A 51 -15.36 -7.09 9.06
N TYR A 52 -14.13 -6.59 8.89
CA TYR A 52 -13.35 -5.95 9.96
C TYR A 52 -13.52 -4.43 9.92
N SER A 53 -13.64 -3.82 11.10
CA SER A 53 -13.87 -2.37 11.26
C SER A 53 -12.81 -1.50 10.59
N LYS A 54 -11.55 -1.96 10.57
CA LYS A 54 -10.41 -1.25 9.96
C LYS A 54 -10.01 -1.86 8.62
N PHE A 55 -10.99 -2.03 7.74
CA PHE A 55 -10.80 -2.56 6.39
C PHE A 55 -9.63 -1.89 5.67
N ASN A 56 -8.63 -2.69 5.28
CA ASN A 56 -7.49 -2.28 4.45
C ASN A 56 -6.61 -1.15 5.07
N ASN A 57 -6.67 -0.93 6.39
CA ASN A 57 -6.00 0.19 7.05
C ASN A 57 -4.48 0.22 6.81
N MET A 58 -3.81 -0.94 6.78
CA MET A 58 -2.38 -1.00 6.50
C MET A 58 -2.06 -0.51 5.08
N GLY A 59 -2.87 -0.90 4.09
CA GLY A 59 -2.73 -0.44 2.71
C GLY A 59 -2.96 1.06 2.57
N GLN A 60 -4.00 1.59 3.21
CA GLN A 60 -4.34 3.00 3.20
C GLN A 60 -3.24 3.86 3.85
N THR A 61 -2.82 3.51 5.07
CA THR A 61 -1.80 4.27 5.82
C THR A 61 -0.43 4.21 5.15
N THR A 62 -0.05 3.09 4.54
CA THR A 62 1.19 2.97 3.76
C THR A 62 1.15 3.89 2.54
N ASP A 63 0.05 3.89 1.79
CA ASP A 63 -0.09 4.70 0.58
C ASP A 63 -0.04 6.21 0.89
N ILE A 64 -0.73 6.65 1.95
CA ILE A 64 -0.67 8.05 2.41
C ILE A 64 0.72 8.39 2.96
N GLY A 65 1.29 7.51 3.78
CA GLY A 65 2.59 7.73 4.42
C GLY A 65 3.72 7.90 3.42
N LEU A 66 3.81 7.03 2.41
CA LEU A 66 4.84 7.10 1.37
C LEU A 66 4.77 8.40 0.56
N ASP A 67 3.56 8.87 0.25
CA ASP A 67 3.32 10.16 -0.42
C ASP A 67 3.78 11.33 0.48
N LEU A 68 3.43 11.29 1.78
CA LEU A 68 3.84 12.30 2.76
C LEU A 68 5.36 12.38 2.94
N ILE A 69 6.07 11.24 2.90
CA ILE A 69 7.53 11.22 3.08
C ILE A 69 8.31 11.45 1.78
N GLY A 70 7.63 11.85 0.70
CA GLY A 70 8.24 12.41 -0.52
C GLY A 70 8.36 11.44 -1.70
N SER A 71 7.84 10.22 -1.59
CA SER A 71 7.71 9.31 -2.72
C SER A 71 6.53 9.73 -3.61
N LYS A 72 6.55 9.38 -4.90
CA LYS A 72 5.47 9.72 -5.84
C LYS A 72 4.64 8.49 -6.21
N ARG A 73 3.32 8.55 -6.00
CA ARG A 73 2.39 7.51 -6.43
C ARG A 73 2.33 7.45 -7.95
N ILE A 74 2.58 6.29 -8.55
CA ILE A 74 2.51 6.09 -10.03
C ILE A 74 1.19 5.48 -10.49
N TYR A 75 0.52 4.75 -9.61
CA TYR A 75 -0.73 4.08 -9.91
C TYR A 75 -1.58 4.02 -8.64
N LYS A 76 -2.89 4.11 -8.81
CA LYS A 76 -3.86 4.15 -7.71
C LYS A 76 -3.70 2.92 -6.80
N ARG A 77 -3.93 3.12 -5.49
CA ARG A 77 -3.91 2.03 -4.52
C ARG A 77 -4.96 0.98 -4.89
N GLY A 78 -4.56 -0.28 -4.90
CA GLY A 78 -5.47 -1.42 -5.00
C GLY A 78 -6.08 -1.77 -3.65
N VAL A 79 -7.32 -2.23 -3.67
CA VAL A 79 -8.09 -2.60 -2.47
C VAL A 79 -8.60 -4.01 -2.69
N GLY A 80 -7.96 -4.99 -2.07
CA GLY A 80 -8.41 -6.38 -2.05
C GLY A 80 -9.27 -6.66 -0.83
N ASP A 81 -10.37 -7.40 -1.05
CA ASP A 81 -11.34 -7.80 -0.04
C ASP A 81 -11.47 -9.33 0.03
N ASP A 82 -10.96 -9.92 1.12
CA ASP A 82 -10.97 -11.36 1.38
C ASP A 82 -12.36 -11.91 1.74
N SER A 83 -13.30 -11.03 2.10
CA SER A 83 -14.70 -11.44 2.27
C SER A 83 -15.40 -11.77 0.96
N GLN A 84 -14.81 -11.35 -0.16
CA GLN A 84 -15.29 -11.55 -1.52
C GLN A 84 -14.26 -12.34 -2.32
N ASP A 85 -13.81 -11.80 -3.46
CA ASP A 85 -12.82 -12.43 -4.33
C ASP A 85 -11.60 -11.52 -4.44
N ILE A 86 -10.72 -11.66 -3.46
CA ILE A 86 -9.47 -10.89 -3.37
C ILE A 86 -8.54 -11.13 -4.56
N GLU A 87 -8.59 -12.32 -5.18
CA GLU A 87 -7.82 -12.63 -6.38
C GLU A 87 -8.36 -11.85 -7.57
N ALA A 88 -9.67 -11.80 -7.77
CA ALA A 88 -10.27 -10.96 -8.80
C ALA A 88 -9.94 -9.47 -8.60
N ASP A 89 -9.93 -8.97 -7.37
CA ASP A 89 -9.54 -7.59 -7.09
C ASP A 89 -8.06 -7.32 -7.38
N PHE A 90 -7.17 -8.25 -7.04
CA PHE A 90 -5.77 -8.19 -7.43
C PHE A 90 -5.61 -8.18 -8.96
N GLN A 91 -6.31 -9.04 -9.68
CA GLN A 91 -6.27 -9.09 -11.15
C GLN A 91 -6.80 -7.79 -11.77
N LYS A 92 -7.89 -7.21 -11.24
CA LYS A 92 -8.39 -5.89 -11.68
C LYS A 92 -7.36 -4.80 -11.47
N TRP A 93 -6.69 -4.78 -10.32
CA TRP A 93 -5.65 -3.80 -10.03
C TRP A 93 -4.44 -3.96 -10.98
N LYS A 94 -3.94 -5.18 -11.12
CA LYS A 94 -2.79 -5.55 -11.96
C LYS A 94 -3.05 -5.28 -13.45
N ASN A 95 -4.19 -5.73 -13.97
CA ASN A 95 -4.50 -5.64 -15.41
C ASN A 95 -5.17 -4.31 -15.80
N GLY A 96 -5.62 -3.51 -14.82
CA GLY A 96 -6.35 -2.26 -15.07
C GLY A 96 -5.50 -1.03 -15.36
N GLY A 97 -4.17 -1.15 -15.37
CA GLY A 97 -3.26 -0.04 -15.69
C GLY A 97 -1.96 0.01 -14.87
N LEU A 98 -1.70 -0.98 -14.00
CA LEU A 98 -0.43 -1.06 -13.28
C LEU A 98 0.75 -1.10 -14.26
N TRP A 99 0.66 -1.99 -15.26
CA TRP A 99 1.74 -2.22 -16.21
C TRP A 99 2.06 -0.99 -17.07
N ASP A 100 1.04 -0.21 -17.43
CA ASP A 100 1.21 1.03 -18.20
C ASP A 100 1.90 2.14 -17.39
N ALA A 101 1.85 2.04 -16.06
CA ALA A 101 2.44 3.03 -15.15
C ALA A 101 3.92 2.74 -14.78
N LEU A 102 4.46 1.56 -15.13
CA LEU A 102 5.84 1.15 -14.83
C LEU A 102 6.83 1.70 -15.88
#